data_AF-A0A840W7G4-F1
#
_entry.id   AF-A0A840W7G4-F1
#
_cell.length_a   1.000
_cell.length_b   1.000
_cell.length_c   1.000
_cell.angle_alpha   90.00
_cell.angle_beta   90.00
_cell.angle_gamma   90.00
#
_symmetry.space_group_name_H-M   'P 1'
#
loop_
_entity.id
_entity.type
_entity.pdbx_description
1 polymer ?
#
loop_
_entity_poly.entity_id
_entity_poly.type
_entity_poly.pdbx_seq_one_letter_code
_entity_poly.pdbx_strand_id
1 'polypeptide(L)' 'MGDPEVKINWVWMPPWGPDKITDDGRDQLRMLGFNV' A
#
# COMPACT_ATOMS: atom_id res chain seq x y z
N MET A 1 -21.53 13.75 20.61
CA MET A 1 -20.07 13.62 20.42
C MET A 1 -19.87 13.45 18.93
N GLY A 2 -19.27 14.43 18.25
CA GLY A 2 -18.97 14.32 16.82
C GLY A 2 -17.66 13.56 16.61
N ASP A 3 -17.55 12.86 15.49
CA ASP A 3 -16.33 12.15 15.11
C ASP A 3 -15.18 13.14 14.88
N PRO A 4 -13.92 12.79 15.22
CA PRO A 4 -12.78 13.65 14.98
C PRO A 4 -12.53 13.86 13.47
N GLU A 5 -12.20 15.10 13.09
CA GLU A 5 -11.78 15.43 11.72
C GLU A 5 -10.41 14.80 11.41
N VAL A 6 -10.33 13.96 10.38
CA VAL A 6 -9.09 13.33 9.92
C VAL A 6 -8.52 14.08 8.72
N LYS A 7 -7.23 14.44 8.79
CA LYS A 7 -6.48 15.05 7.67
C LYS A 7 -5.48 14.05 7.12
N ILE A 8 -5.53 13.83 5.81
CA ILE A 8 -4.61 12.91 5.10
C ILE A 8 -3.61 13.75 4.31
N ASN A 9 -2.31 13.55 4.59
CA ASN A 9 -1.22 14.17 3.86
C ASN A 9 -0.61 13.16 2.89
N TRP A 10 -0.86 13.34 1.60
CA TRP A 10 -0.27 12.50 0.56
C TRP A 10 1.16 12.94 0.28
N VAL A 11 2.12 12.03 0.48
CA VAL A 11 3.55 12.28 0.28
C VAL A 11 4.16 11.19 -0.59
N TRP A 12 5.26 11.51 -1.26
CA TRP A 12 5.92 10.62 -2.22
C TRP A 12 7.35 10.25 -1.82
N MET A 13 7.78 10.67 -0.62
CA MET A 13 9.11 10.41 -0.05
C MET A 13 8.96 9.68 1.29
N PRO A 14 9.68 8.57 1.54
CA PRO A 14 10.54 7.87 0.59
C PRO A 14 9.74 7.31 -0.59
N PRO A 15 10.36 7.12 -1.77
CA PRO A 15 9.65 6.60 -2.92
C PRO A 15 9.09 5.22 -2.60
N TRP A 16 7.86 4.98 -3.04
CA TRP A 16 7.24 3.68 -2.90
C TRP A 16 7.90 2.69 -3.87
N GLY A 17 8.26 1.52 -3.35
CA GLY A 17 8.89 0.45 -4.12
C GLY A 17 8.27 -0.92 -3.83
N PRO A 18 8.59 -1.94 -4.64
CA PRO A 18 8.11 -3.30 -4.45
C PRO A 18 8.49 -3.91 -3.09
N ASP A 19 9.50 -3.36 -2.41
CA ASP A 19 9.90 -3.72 -1.06
C ASP A 19 8.81 -3.44 0.00
N LYS A 20 7.86 -2.55 -0.32
CA LYS A 20 6.72 -2.22 0.53
C LYS A 20 5.54 -3.19 0.40
N ILE A 21 5.62 -4.16 -0.51
CA ILE A 21 4.60 -5.20 -0.67
C ILE A 21 4.92 -6.34 0.31
N THR A 22 3.94 -6.76 1.10
CA THR A 22 4.06 -7.92 2.00
C THR A 22 4.10 -9.21 1.18
N ASP A 23 4.60 -10.29 1.77
CA ASP A 23 4.70 -11.57 1.07
C ASP A 23 3.32 -12.12 0.65
N ASP A 24 2.33 -12.05 1.54
CA ASP A 24 0.93 -12.39 1.21
C ASP A 24 0.37 -11.52 0.07
N GLY A 25 0.68 -10.21 0.08
CA GLY A 25 0.29 -9.31 -1.01
C GLY A 25 0.95 -9.68 -2.34
N ARG A 26 2.19 -10.16 -2.34
CA ARG A 26 2.87 -10.68 -3.54
C ARG A 26 2.19 -11.95 -4.05
N ASP A 27 1.81 -12.85 -3.16
CA ASP A 27 1.12 -14.09 -3.55
C ASP A 27 -0.25 -13.81 -4.16
N GLN A 28 -0.99 -12.84 -3.60
CA GLN A 28 -2.24 -12.36 -4.20
C GLN A 28 -2.02 -11.75 -5.59
N LEU A 29 -0.96 -10.95 -5.79
CA LEU A 29 -0.63 -10.40 -7.11
C LEU A 29 -0.25 -11.49 -8.11
N ARG A 30 0.45 -12.54 -7.68
CA ARG A 30 0.77 -13.70 -8.53
C ARG A 30 -0.46 -14.48 -8.93
N MET A 31 -1.45 -14.61 -8.05
CA MET A 31 -2.75 -15.21 -8.40
C MET A 31 -3.47 -14.44 -9.51
N LEU A 32 -3.28 -13.12 -9.56
CA LEU A 32 -3.80 -12.25 -10.63
C LEU A 32 -2.96 -12.31 -11.91
N GLY A 33 -1.87 -13.08 -11.94
CA GLY A 33 -0.99 -13.25 -13.11
C GLY A 33 0.13 -12.20 -13.23
N PHE A 34 0.35 -11.37 -12.21
CA PHE A 34 1.49 -10.46 -12.21
C PHE A 34 2.79 -11.20 -11.88
N ASN A 35 3.88 -10.83 -12.57
CA ASN A 35 5.23 -11.31 -12.27
C ASN A 35 5.93 -10.31 -11.33
N VAL A 36 5.83 -10.55 -10.02
CA VAL A 36 6.32 -9.69 -8.93
C VAL A 36 6.98 -10.49 -7.81
#